data_AF-R1F2X9-F1
#
_entry.id   AF-R1F2X9-F1
#
_cell.length_a   1.000
_cell.length_b   1.000
_cell.length_c   1.000
_cell.angle_alpha   90.00
_cell.angle_beta   90.00
_cell.angle_gamma   90.00
#
_symmetry.space_group_name_H-M   'P 1'
#
loop_
_entity.id
_entity.type
_entity.pdbx_description
1 polymer ?
#
loop_
_entity_poly.entity_id
_entity_poly.type
_entity_poly.pdbx_seq_one_letter_code
_entity_poly.pdbx_strand_id
1 'polypeptide(L)'
;QSENDDATWVSWFCSLKGNEFFVEVDEDFIQDDFNLTGLSTQVPFYEHALDLILDVDAPRDAGLSEEQQDSIEAAAELLYGLIHARYIITPRGLAGMLDKFKHIHFGRCPRVFCQGQAVLPV
;
A
#
# COMPACT_ATOMS: atom_id res chain seq x y z
N GLN A 1 -10.73 -26.34 -5.17
CA GLN A 1 -10.16 -25.11 -5.76
C GLN A 1 -10.96 -23.97 -5.14
N SER A 2 -10.46 -23.43 -4.03
CA SER A 2 -11.10 -22.39 -3.23
C SER A 2 -10.06 -21.83 -2.28
N GLU A 3 -9.12 -21.04 -2.81
CA GLU A 3 -8.09 -20.34 -2.03
C GLU A 3 -7.94 -18.87 -2.47
N ASN A 4 -8.84 -18.33 -3.29
CA ASN A 4 -8.63 -17.02 -3.92
C ASN A 4 -9.83 -16.07 -3.80
N ASP A 5 -10.75 -16.29 -2.86
CA ASP A 5 -12.05 -15.59 -2.87
C ASP A 5 -12.21 -14.42 -1.89
N ASP A 6 -11.22 -14.03 -1.08
CA ASP A 6 -11.35 -12.83 -0.21
C ASP A 6 -10.01 -12.12 0.06
N ALA A 7 -9.12 -12.01 -0.93
CA ALA A 7 -7.92 -11.16 -0.77
C ALA A 7 -8.31 -9.69 -0.96
N THR A 8 -8.12 -8.86 0.06
CA THR A 8 -8.34 -7.41 -0.02
C THR A 8 -7.40 -6.76 -1.03
N TRP A 9 -7.76 -5.59 -1.57
CA TRP A 9 -6.91 -4.82 -2.47
C TRP A 9 -5.53 -4.57 -1.86
N VAL A 10 -5.46 -4.26 -0.55
CA VAL A 10 -4.20 -4.05 0.18
C VAL A 10 -3.33 -5.30 0.16
N SER A 11 -3.90 -6.47 0.45
CA SER A 11 -3.14 -7.73 0.47
C SER A 11 -2.70 -8.14 -0.93
N TRP A 12 -3.59 -7.98 -1.92
CA TRP A 12 -3.26 -8.16 -3.34
C TRP A 12 -2.08 -7.27 -3.75
N PHE A 13 -2.16 -5.96 -3.52
CA PHE A 13 -1.13 -5.00 -3.92
C PHE A 13 0.22 -5.31 -3.27
N CYS A 14 0.22 -5.66 -1.98
CA CYS A 14 1.44 -6.00 -1.25
C CYS A 14 2.04 -7.37 -1.68
N SER A 15 1.24 -8.24 -2.30
CA SER A 15 1.70 -9.53 -2.85
C SER A 15 2.34 -9.42 -4.24
N LEU A 16 2.15 -8.29 -4.94
CA LEU A 16 2.70 -8.09 -6.27
C LEU A 16 4.23 -8.10 -6.27
N LYS A 17 4.80 -8.68 -7.32
CA LYS A 17 6.25 -8.67 -7.53
C LYS A 17 6.75 -7.22 -7.67
N GLY A 18 7.76 -6.85 -6.88
CA GLY A 18 8.26 -5.48 -6.78
C GLY A 18 7.72 -4.70 -5.57
N ASN A 19 6.67 -5.20 -4.91
CA ASN A 19 6.04 -4.57 -3.75
C ASN A 19 6.43 -5.25 -2.42
N GLU A 20 7.50 -6.05 -2.40
CA GLU A 20 7.89 -6.86 -1.25
C GLU A 20 8.22 -6.01 -0.01
N PHE A 21 8.52 -4.72 -0.21
CA PHE A 21 8.88 -3.78 0.85
C PHE A 21 7.66 -3.15 1.52
N PHE A 22 6.48 -3.19 0.90
CA PHE A 22 5.27 -2.68 1.51
C PHE A 22 4.84 -3.57 2.68
N VAL A 23 4.29 -2.92 3.70
CA VAL A 23 3.60 -3.56 4.83
C VAL A 23 2.12 -3.29 4.60
N GLU A 24 1.28 -4.28 4.87
CA GLU A 24 -0.17 -4.10 4.80
C GLU A 24 -0.60 -3.05 5.83
N VAL A 25 -1.17 -1.95 5.35
CA VAL A 25 -1.71 -0.89 6.22
C VAL A 25 -3.04 -1.38 6.79
N ASP A 26 -3.23 -1.22 8.09
CA ASP A 26 -4.48 -1.61 8.72
C ASP A 26 -5.65 -0.76 8.19
N GLU A 27 -6.78 -1.40 7.90
CA GLU A 27 -7.98 -0.73 7.38
C GLU A 27 -8.48 0.40 8.30
N ASP A 28 -8.39 0.21 9.62
CA ASP A 28 -8.78 1.23 10.61
C ASP A 28 -7.93 2.51 10.55
N PHE A 29 -6.66 2.39 10.13
CA PHE A 29 -5.79 3.54 9.88
C PHE A 29 -6.20 4.30 8.62
N ILE A 30 -6.61 3.56 7.57
CA ILE A 30 -7.05 4.13 6.29
C ILE A 30 -8.42 4.81 6.44
N GLN A 31 -9.34 4.23 7.21
CA GLN A 31 -10.69 4.78 7.43
C GLN A 31 -10.72 6.04 8.31
N ASP A 32 -9.65 6.34 9.04
CA ASP A 32 -9.55 7.56 9.84
C ASP A 32 -9.04 8.73 8.98
N ASP A 33 -9.97 9.58 8.54
CA ASP A 33 -9.72 10.78 7.72
C ASP A 33 -8.61 11.68 8.28
N PHE A 34 -8.41 11.70 9.60
CA PHE A 34 -7.34 12.49 10.20
C PHE A 34 -5.97 12.05 9.67
N ASN A 35 -5.74 10.74 9.54
CA ASN A 35 -4.49 10.18 9.01
C ASN A 35 -4.29 10.50 7.52
N LEU A 36 -5.38 10.77 6.79
CA LEU A 36 -5.38 11.06 5.35
C LEU A 36 -5.35 12.55 5.00
N THR A 37 -5.37 13.43 6.02
CA THR A 37 -5.43 14.89 5.84
C THR A 37 -4.42 15.39 4.80
N GLY A 38 -4.92 16.14 3.80
CA GLY A 38 -4.12 16.76 2.75
C GLY A 38 -3.69 15.86 1.59
N LEU A 39 -4.08 14.58 1.57
CA LEU A 39 -3.80 13.69 0.42
C LEU A 39 -4.74 13.92 -0.76
N SER A 40 -5.99 14.35 -0.50
CA SER A 40 -6.99 14.61 -1.55
C SER A 40 -6.59 15.69 -2.56
N THR A 41 -5.69 16.61 -2.19
CA THR A 41 -5.16 17.63 -3.10
C THR A 41 -3.96 17.15 -3.93
N GLN A 42 -3.41 15.97 -3.60
CA GLN A 42 -2.21 15.41 -4.23
C GLN A 42 -2.56 14.27 -5.19
N VAL A 43 -3.69 13.60 -4.99
CA VAL A 43 -4.09 12.40 -5.73
C VAL A 43 -5.31 12.71 -6.60
N PRO A 44 -5.27 12.46 -7.93
CA PRO A 44 -6.45 12.56 -8.79
C PRO A 44 -7.46 11.47 -8.45
N PHE A 45 -8.76 11.70 -8.67
CA PHE A 45 -9.80 10.70 -8.38
C PHE A 45 -9.76 10.14 -6.94
N TYR A 46 -9.30 10.95 -5.97
CA TYR A 46 -9.03 10.52 -4.59
C TYR A 46 -10.11 9.62 -3.97
N GLU A 47 -11.39 10.02 -4.07
CA GLU A 47 -12.51 9.23 -3.52
C GLU A 47 -12.60 7.84 -4.18
N HIS A 48 -12.47 7.76 -5.50
CA HIS A 48 -12.57 6.48 -6.23
C HIS A 48 -11.35 5.60 -5.97
N ALA A 49 -10.17 6.21 -5.82
CA ALA A 49 -8.96 5.52 -5.43
C ALA A 49 -9.05 4.96 -4.00
N LEU A 50 -9.62 5.74 -3.07
CA LEU A 50 -9.82 5.31 -1.69
C LEU A 50 -10.86 4.19 -1.59
N ASP A 51 -11.99 4.31 -2.31
CA ASP A 51 -12.99 3.25 -2.42
C ASP A 51 -12.39 1.95 -2.95
N LEU A 52 -11.53 2.03 -3.97
CA LEU A 52 -10.83 0.87 -4.53
C LEU A 52 -9.88 0.22 -3.51
N ILE A 53 -9.11 1.02 -2.76
CA ILE A 53 -8.19 0.51 -1.71
C ILE A 53 -8.96 -0.18 -0.58
N LEU A 54 -10.14 0.33 -0.23
CA LEU A 54 -10.99 -0.18 0.86
C LEU A 54 -11.95 -1.29 0.41
N ASP A 55 -11.82 -1.78 -0.83
CA ASP A 55 -12.72 -2.78 -1.43
C ASP A 55 -14.21 -2.38 -1.32
N VAL A 56 -14.50 -1.08 -1.35
CA VAL A 56 -15.86 -0.56 -1.35
C VAL A 56 -16.45 -0.82 -2.73
N ASP A 57 -17.61 -1.49 -2.77
CA ASP A 57 -18.36 -1.73 -4.00
C ASP A 57 -18.78 -0.40 -4.65
N ALA A 58 -17.91 0.16 -5.49
CA ALA A 58 -18.29 1.22 -6.41
C ALA A 58 -19.31 0.64 -7.40
N PRO A 59 -20.33 1.39 -7.81
CA PRO A 59 -21.19 0.95 -8.89
C PRO A 59 -20.35 0.75 -10.15
N ARG A 60 -20.03 -0.51 -10.48
CA ARG A 60 -19.23 -0.95 -11.65
C ARG A 60 -19.73 -0.40 -12.99
N ASP A 61 -20.91 0.24 -13.00
CA ASP A 61 -21.61 0.80 -14.15
C ASP A 61 -21.76 2.33 -14.05
N ALA A 62 -20.77 3.03 -13.47
CA ALA A 62 -20.74 4.50 -13.43
C ALA A 62 -20.50 5.16 -14.81
N GLY A 63 -20.46 4.38 -15.90
CA GLY A 63 -20.21 4.89 -17.24
C GLY A 63 -18.79 5.45 -17.44
N LEU A 64 -17.82 4.96 -16.66
CA LEU A 64 -16.42 5.35 -16.77
C LEU A 64 -15.78 4.73 -18.03
N SER A 65 -14.94 5.50 -18.71
CA SER A 65 -14.11 4.95 -19.79
C SER A 65 -12.95 4.10 -19.25
N GLU A 66 -12.40 3.25 -20.11
CA GLU A 66 -11.20 2.45 -19.79
C GLU A 66 -10.02 3.35 -19.36
N GLU A 67 -9.81 4.48 -20.03
CA GLU A 67 -8.78 5.47 -19.66
C GLU A 67 -9.00 6.07 -18.25
N GLN A 68 -10.26 6.26 -17.84
CA GLN A 68 -10.58 6.72 -16.49
C GLN A 68 -10.32 5.62 -15.46
N GLN A 69 -10.65 4.38 -15.79
CA GLN A 69 -10.39 3.23 -14.92
C GLN A 69 -8.89 3.05 -14.67
N ASP A 70 -8.06 3.08 -15.72
CA ASP A 70 -6.60 3.02 -15.61
C ASP A 70 -6.05 4.18 -14.76
N SER A 71 -6.64 5.38 -14.89
CA SER A 71 -6.26 6.54 -14.09
C SER A 71 -6.61 6.39 -12.61
N ILE A 72 -7.72 5.71 -12.28
CA ILE A 72 -8.13 5.41 -10.91
C ILE A 72 -7.21 4.35 -10.30
N GLU A 73 -6.85 3.32 -11.05
CA GLU A 73 -5.91 2.29 -10.60
C GLU A 73 -4.53 2.91 -10.26
N ALA A 74 -3.99 3.72 -11.17
CA ALA A 74 -2.75 4.46 -10.91
C ALA A 74 -2.86 5.41 -9.71
N ALA A 75 -4.03 6.05 -9.52
CA ALA A 75 -4.28 6.89 -8.37
C ALA A 75 -4.34 6.11 -7.05
N ALA A 76 -4.90 4.89 -7.05
CA ALA A 76 -4.94 4.02 -5.89
C ALA A 76 -3.53 3.55 -5.48
N GLU A 77 -2.68 3.16 -6.43
CA GLU A 77 -1.29 2.82 -6.14
C GLU A 77 -0.53 4.01 -5.52
N LEU A 78 -0.68 5.21 -6.09
CA LEU A 78 -0.07 6.43 -5.55
C LEU A 78 -0.60 6.76 -4.16
N LEU A 79 -1.92 6.73 -3.97
CA LEU A 79 -2.56 7.02 -2.69
C LEU A 79 -2.09 6.05 -1.62
N TYR A 80 -2.10 4.74 -1.90
CA TYR A 80 -1.63 3.72 -0.97
C TYR A 80 -0.16 3.92 -0.61
N GLY A 81 0.70 4.30 -1.57
CA GLY A 81 2.09 4.66 -1.29
C GLY A 81 2.23 5.84 -0.30
N LEU A 82 1.42 6.89 -0.47
CA LEU A 82 1.42 8.06 0.42
C LEU A 82 0.88 7.72 1.82
N ILE A 83 -0.15 6.88 1.89
CA ILE A 83 -0.70 6.36 3.15
C ILE A 83 0.34 5.50 3.85
N HIS A 84 0.97 4.58 3.13
CA HIS A 84 2.02 3.70 3.64
C HIS A 84 3.19 4.48 4.24
N ALA A 85 3.64 5.54 3.55
CA ALA A 85 4.70 6.42 4.05
C ALA A 85 4.36 7.08 5.41
N ARG A 86 3.08 7.42 5.64
CA ARG A 86 2.59 7.91 6.95
C ARG A 86 2.42 6.77 7.96
N TYR A 87 2.00 5.61 7.50
CA TYR A 87 1.73 4.46 8.36
C TYR A 87 3.01 3.87 8.96
N ILE A 88 4.10 3.76 8.19
CA ILE A 88 5.34 3.10 8.64
C ILE A 88 6.10 3.85 9.74
N ILE A 89 5.69 5.08 10.09
CA ILE A 89 6.22 5.82 11.25
C ILE A 89 5.34 5.69 12.51
N THR A 90 4.18 5.02 12.41
CA THR A 90 3.34 4.67 13.56
C THR A 90 3.89 3.45 14.31
N PRO A 91 3.48 3.19 15.57
CA PRO A 91 3.90 1.99 16.27
C PRO A 91 3.54 0.67 15.57
N ARG A 92 2.36 0.59 14.93
CA ARG A 92 1.90 -0.62 14.21
C ARG A 92 2.69 -0.82 12.91
N GLY A 93 2.85 0.25 12.12
CA GLY A 93 3.67 0.21 10.90
C GLY A 93 5.14 -0.09 11.16
N LEU A 94 5.75 0.50 12.20
CA LEU A 94 7.12 0.20 12.61
C LEU A 94 7.29 -1.26 13.02
N ALA A 95 6.30 -1.87 13.68
CA ALA A 95 6.35 -3.29 14.04
C ALA A 95 6.36 -4.19 12.79
N GLY A 96 5.53 -3.89 11.78
CA GLY A 96 5.53 -4.60 10.50
C GLY A 96 6.84 -4.43 9.72
N MET A 97 7.38 -3.22 9.67
CA MET A 97 8.69 -2.95 9.06
C MET A 97 9.81 -3.70 9.79
N LEU A 98 9.79 -3.74 11.13
CA LEU A 98 10.76 -4.49 11.92
C LEU A 98 10.71 -5.99 11.65
N ASP A 99 9.51 -6.56 11.48
CA ASP A 99 9.36 -7.97 11.13
C ASP A 99 10.01 -8.28 9.77
N LYS A 100 9.69 -7.49 8.74
CA LYS A 100 10.30 -7.61 7.41
C LYS A 100 11.82 -7.43 7.44
N PHE A 101 12.32 -6.51 8.28
CA PHE A 101 13.75 -6.29 8.47
C PHE A 101 14.45 -7.52 9.05
N LYS A 102 13.87 -8.15 10.08
CA LYS A 102 14.41 -9.38 10.69
C LYS A 102 14.47 -10.54 9.70
N HIS A 103 13.51 -10.61 8.79
CA HIS A 103 13.43 -11.61 7.74
C HIS A 103 14.20 -11.23 6.45
N ILE A 104 14.91 -10.09 6.45
CA ILE A 104 15.77 -9.64 5.34
C ILE A 104 14.96 -9.40 4.04
N HIS A 105 13.68 -9.06 4.17
CA HIS A 105 12.84 -8.77 2.99
C HIS A 105 13.35 -7.55 2.21
N PHE A 106 13.98 -6.60 2.88
CA PHE A 106 14.59 -5.41 2.27
C PHE A 106 15.99 -5.64 1.69
N GLY A 107 16.50 -6.87 1.80
CA GLY A 107 17.84 -7.23 1.34
C GLY A 107 18.95 -6.90 2.35
N ARG A 108 20.19 -6.90 1.84
CA ARG A 108 21.41 -6.76 2.64
C ARG A 108 22.34 -5.69 2.04
N CYS A 109 23.14 -5.07 2.89
CA CYS A 109 24.14 -4.12 2.46
C CYS A 109 25.16 -4.78 1.51
N PRO A 110 25.42 -4.20 0.33
CA PRO A 110 26.34 -4.80 -0.65
C PRO A 110 27.82 -4.64 -0.27
N ARG A 111 28.14 -3.83 0.75
CA ARG A 111 29.53 -3.63 1.19
C ARG A 111 30.03 -4.86 1.94
N VAL A 112 31.15 -5.42 1.47
CA VAL A 112 31.80 -6.61 2.07
C VAL A 112 32.01 -6.44 3.59
N PHE A 113 32.47 -5.28 4.03
CA PHE A 113 32.74 -5.00 5.45
C PHE A 113 31.49 -4.79 6.31
N CYS A 114 30.30 -4.70 5.71
CA CYS A 114 29.04 -4.70 6.46
C CYS A 114 28.55 -6.11 6.80
N GLN A 115 29.25 -7.17 6.37
CA GLN A 115 28.96 -8.57 6.71
C GLN A 115 27.50 -8.96 6.44
N GLY A 116 26.94 -8.46 5.35
CA GLY A 116 25.55 -8.73 4.96
C GLY A 116 24.51 -8.11 5.89
N GLN A 117 24.79 -7.02 6.58
CA GLN A 117 23.84 -6.28 7.40
C GLN A 117 22.48 -6.08 6.69
N ALA A 118 21.38 -6.49 7.33
CA ALA A 118 20.02 -6.21 6.83
C ALA A 118 19.80 -4.69 6.75
N VAL A 119 19.05 -4.24 5.74
CA VAL A 119 18.81 -2.81 5.47
C VAL A 119 17.33 -2.46 5.55
N LEU A 120 17.01 -1.16 5.51
CA LEU A 120 15.65 -0.64 5.40
C LEU A 120 15.52 0.17 4.10
N PRO A 121 14.32 0.28 3.52
CA PRO A 121 14.05 1.21 2.43
C PRO A 121 14.13 2.66 2.91
N VAL A 122 14.41 3.60 2.00
CA VAL A 122 14.58 5.04 2.25
C VAL A 122 13.80 5.84 1.22
#